data_AF-A0A5K7SDL2-F1
#
_entry.id   AF-A0A5K7SDL2-F1
#
_cell.length_a   1.000
_cell.length_b   1.000
_cell.length_c   1.000
_cell.angle_alpha   90.00
_cell.angle_beta   90.00
_cell.angle_gamma   90.00
#
_symmetry.space_group_name_H-M   'P 1'
#
loop_
_entity.id
_entity.type
_entity.pdbx_description
1 polymer ?
#
loop_
_entity_poly.entity_id
_entity_poly.type
_entity_poly.pdbx_seq_one_letter_code
_entity_poly.pdbx_strand_id
1 'polypeptide(L)'
;MRIFTILLLTIIFSGDLFSQDVVEWRGLNRSGIYPDQNLLKSWPESGPKLLLELDKIGNGYSSPVVYKNTIFVTGRKDTLDVISAYETNGQKKWETPYGRAWARTFPETRCTPTIENNRIYMVSGMGQVVSVDALSGKLLWTVDAQTIFKGEPHRWGISESVAISDKAVFYVTGGEETSVIALNKVDGKLLWKTKSLGGVRAYASSVIIEKAGLKLLLAQTANDLMAINIENGEIVWSFNLVKYHPGETGKGANTNTPLYFDNQIFLTSGYDHPAIMLTLADDGRSVSVKWTNPDFDNHIGGVVKVGNYIFGSNWITNTTGNWICADWNTGKTLYETKWFNKGPIISADGFLYCYEEKSGNLALVRPNPEKFDVISSFKITKGEGPHWAHPAIFDGKLFVRHGESLMVYDLKNKD
;
A
#
# COMPACT_ATOMS: atom_id res chain seq x y z
N MET A 1 43.00 -59.94 2.17
CA MET A 1 42.86 -58.52 2.58
C MET A 1 41.43 -58.09 2.25
N ARG A 2 40.54 -58.04 3.25
CA ARG A 2 39.11 -57.71 3.07
C ARG A 2 38.96 -56.19 3.16
N ILE A 3 38.53 -55.55 2.08
CA ILE A 3 38.25 -54.11 2.03
C ILE A 3 36.79 -53.92 2.46
N PHE A 4 36.58 -53.29 3.61
CA PHE A 4 35.27 -52.81 4.06
C PHE A 4 35.02 -51.44 3.45
N THR A 5 34.03 -51.34 2.56
CA THR A 5 33.53 -50.06 2.07
C THR A 5 32.50 -49.52 3.08
N ILE A 6 32.88 -48.49 3.83
CA ILE A 6 31.96 -47.76 4.72
C ILE A 6 31.18 -46.77 3.86
N LEU A 7 29.86 -46.99 3.74
CA LEU A 7 28.93 -46.09 3.08
C LEU A 7 28.55 -44.97 4.08
N LEU A 8 29.01 -43.75 3.83
CA LEU A 8 28.70 -42.58 4.64
C LEU A 8 27.31 -42.04 4.22
N LEU A 9 26.27 -42.26 5.03
CA LEU A 9 24.96 -41.65 4.82
C LEU A 9 25.03 -40.16 5.15
N THR A 10 24.91 -39.30 4.14
CA THR A 10 24.77 -37.85 4.32
C THR A 10 23.30 -37.55 4.60
N ILE A 11 22.96 -37.23 5.86
CA ILE A 11 21.63 -36.74 6.23
C ILE A 11 21.55 -35.28 5.81
N ILE A 12 20.84 -35.01 4.72
CA ILE A 12 20.49 -33.64 4.31
C ILE A 12 19.36 -33.19 5.23
N PHE A 13 19.69 -32.33 6.21
CA PHE A 13 18.67 -31.58 6.94
C PHE A 13 18.08 -30.55 5.98
N SER A 14 16.91 -30.85 5.42
CA SER A 14 16.01 -29.88 4.84
C SER A 14 15.50 -29.00 5.97
N GLY A 15 16.22 -27.92 6.29
CA GLY A 15 15.62 -26.84 7.07
C GLY A 15 14.49 -26.28 6.22
N ASP A 16 13.25 -26.36 6.72
CA ASP A 16 12.20 -25.48 6.24
C ASP A 16 12.73 -24.05 6.46
N LEU A 17 13.20 -23.43 5.38
CA LEU A 17 13.35 -21.99 5.31
C LEU A 17 11.93 -21.46 5.53
N PHE A 18 11.62 -21.12 6.78
CA PHE A 18 10.44 -20.33 7.08
C PHE A 18 10.58 -19.06 6.25
N SER A 19 9.86 -19.00 5.13
CA SER A 19 9.62 -17.75 4.44
C SER A 19 9.10 -16.79 5.48
N GLN A 20 9.82 -15.69 5.66
CA GLN A 20 9.46 -14.66 6.62
C GLN A 20 8.25 -13.94 6.05
N ASP A 21 7.05 -14.31 6.52
CA ASP A 21 5.80 -13.73 6.04
C ASP A 21 5.74 -12.25 6.45
N VAL A 22 6.08 -11.37 5.50
CA VAL A 22 5.84 -9.93 5.61
C VAL A 22 4.39 -9.68 5.24
N VAL A 23 3.64 -9.07 6.16
CA VAL A 23 2.30 -8.57 5.90
C VAL A 23 2.37 -7.06 5.74
N GLU A 24 1.94 -6.53 4.61
CA GLU A 24 2.11 -5.11 4.28
C GLU A 24 0.93 -4.52 3.49
N TRP A 25 0.99 -3.19 3.33
CA TRP A 25 0.08 -2.40 2.52
C TRP A 25 -0.12 -3.00 1.12
N ARG A 26 -1.39 -3.16 0.71
CA ARG A 26 -1.78 -3.69 -0.61
C ARG A 26 -1.26 -5.10 -0.92
N GLY A 27 -0.97 -5.91 0.10
CA GLY A 27 -0.52 -7.29 -0.08
C GLY A 27 0.91 -7.38 -0.59
N LEU A 28 1.29 -8.56 -1.09
CA LEU A 28 2.68 -8.85 -1.47
C LEU A 28 3.19 -7.86 -2.54
N ASN A 29 4.40 -7.34 -2.29
CA ASN A 29 5.06 -6.35 -3.15
C ASN A 29 4.25 -5.07 -3.35
N ARG A 30 3.26 -4.80 -2.47
CA ARG A 30 2.39 -3.62 -2.50
C ARG A 30 1.60 -3.45 -3.80
N SER A 31 1.39 -4.55 -4.50
CA SER A 31 0.81 -4.60 -5.85
C SER A 31 -0.71 -4.38 -5.88
N GLY A 32 -1.40 -4.65 -4.77
CA GLY A 32 -2.86 -4.75 -4.72
C GLY A 32 -3.41 -6.05 -5.26
N ILE A 33 -2.54 -7.04 -5.53
CA ILE A 33 -2.91 -8.38 -6.00
C ILE A 33 -2.73 -9.35 -4.83
N TYR A 34 -3.82 -9.96 -4.41
CA TYR A 34 -3.87 -10.94 -3.32
C TYR A 34 -3.80 -12.36 -3.88
N PRO A 35 -3.08 -13.28 -3.21
CA PRO A 35 -2.78 -14.61 -3.75
C PRO A 35 -3.97 -15.59 -3.64
N ASP A 36 -4.99 -15.25 -2.86
CA ASP A 36 -6.18 -16.09 -2.65
C ASP A 36 -6.82 -16.54 -3.97
N GLN A 37 -7.19 -17.83 -4.00
CA GLN A 37 -7.81 -18.53 -5.13
C GLN A 37 -9.12 -19.20 -4.68
N ASN A 38 -9.88 -19.75 -5.63
CA ASN A 38 -11.16 -20.44 -5.37
C ASN A 38 -12.17 -19.53 -4.65
N LEU A 39 -12.26 -18.28 -5.12
CA LEU A 39 -13.15 -17.28 -4.59
C LEU A 39 -14.50 -17.31 -5.33
N LEU A 40 -15.53 -16.72 -4.71
CA LEU A 40 -16.83 -16.54 -5.34
C LEU A 40 -16.70 -15.75 -6.64
N LYS A 41 -17.24 -16.31 -7.73
CA LYS A 41 -17.21 -15.72 -9.08
C LYS A 41 -18.38 -14.76 -9.35
N SER A 42 -19.33 -14.68 -8.42
CA SER A 42 -20.47 -13.75 -8.41
C SER A 42 -21.01 -13.64 -6.99
N TRP A 43 -21.64 -12.52 -6.65
CA TRP A 43 -22.27 -12.30 -5.35
C TRP A 43 -23.78 -12.10 -5.47
N PRO A 44 -24.56 -12.47 -4.44
CA PRO A 44 -25.95 -12.01 -4.30
C PRO A 44 -26.04 -10.48 -4.25
N GLU A 45 -27.23 -9.92 -4.52
CA GLU A 45 -27.46 -8.46 -4.41
C GLU A 45 -27.16 -7.91 -3.00
N SER A 46 -27.38 -8.74 -1.96
CA SER A 46 -27.03 -8.42 -0.57
C SER A 46 -25.52 -8.45 -0.28
N GLY A 47 -24.71 -8.86 -1.25
CA GLY A 47 -23.29 -9.15 -1.08
C GLY A 47 -23.02 -10.59 -0.59
N PRO A 48 -21.74 -10.97 -0.49
CA PRO A 48 -21.35 -12.24 0.11
C PRO A 48 -21.76 -12.31 1.59
N LYS A 49 -21.68 -13.50 2.19
CA LYS A 49 -22.06 -13.70 3.60
C LYS A 49 -21.19 -12.84 4.52
N LEU A 50 -21.79 -11.92 5.27
CA LEU A 50 -21.12 -11.20 6.35
C LEU A 50 -20.75 -12.17 7.48
N LEU A 51 -19.48 -12.19 7.86
CA LEU A 51 -18.92 -13.03 8.91
C LEU A 51 -18.68 -12.27 10.21
N LEU A 52 -18.22 -11.03 10.09
CA LEU A 52 -17.85 -10.18 11.21
C LEU A 52 -18.13 -8.73 10.88
N GLU A 53 -18.64 -7.99 11.87
CA GLU A 53 -18.75 -6.54 11.89
C GLU A 53 -18.05 -6.04 13.17
N LEU A 54 -17.12 -5.10 13.00
CA LEU A 54 -16.46 -4.40 14.09
C LEU A 54 -16.75 -2.92 13.97
N ASP A 55 -17.10 -2.29 15.08
CA ASP A 55 -17.28 -0.84 15.19
C ASP A 55 -16.32 -0.26 16.24
N LYS A 56 -16.20 1.07 16.24
CA LYS A 56 -15.35 1.82 17.20
C LYS A 56 -13.88 1.38 17.15
N ILE A 57 -13.42 0.97 15.96
CA ILE A 57 -12.00 0.65 15.69
C ILE A 57 -11.14 1.91 15.54
N GLY A 58 -11.75 3.09 15.68
CA GLY A 58 -11.15 4.40 15.44
C GLY A 58 -11.34 4.85 14.00
N ASN A 59 -11.46 6.16 13.81
CA ASN A 59 -11.70 6.75 12.49
C ASN A 59 -10.46 6.64 11.61
N GLY A 60 -10.60 6.15 10.37
CA GLY A 60 -9.45 5.98 9.48
C GLY A 60 -9.79 5.47 8.10
N TYR A 61 -8.77 5.53 7.25
CA TYR A 61 -8.77 5.06 5.87
C TYR A 61 -7.67 4.02 5.62
N SER A 62 -7.02 3.50 6.67
CA SER A 62 -6.01 2.44 6.50
C SER A 62 -6.65 1.09 6.20
N SER A 63 -5.94 0.27 5.44
CA SER A 63 -6.34 -1.12 5.21
C SER A 63 -6.18 -1.94 6.49
N PRO A 64 -7.14 -2.81 6.80
CA PRO A 64 -6.91 -3.86 7.79
C PRO A 64 -5.87 -4.85 7.24
N VAL A 65 -5.05 -5.40 8.13
CA VAL A 65 -4.16 -6.51 7.78
C VAL A 65 -4.39 -7.69 8.71
N VAL A 66 -4.12 -8.90 8.24
CA VAL A 66 -4.25 -10.12 9.04
C VAL A 66 -2.89 -10.78 9.16
N TYR A 67 -2.48 -11.09 10.39
CA TYR A 67 -1.26 -11.82 10.67
C TYR A 67 -1.53 -12.85 11.77
N LYS A 68 -1.22 -14.13 11.52
CA LYS A 68 -1.45 -15.26 12.44
C LYS A 68 -2.84 -15.24 13.09
N ASN A 69 -3.89 -15.19 12.27
CA ASN A 69 -5.29 -15.14 12.71
C ASN A 69 -5.65 -13.96 13.63
N THR A 70 -4.89 -12.87 13.59
CA THR A 70 -5.21 -11.63 14.29
C THR A 70 -5.40 -10.52 13.27
N ILE A 71 -6.51 -9.80 13.38
CA ILE A 71 -6.84 -8.63 12.58
C ILE A 71 -6.20 -7.41 13.24
N PHE A 72 -5.40 -6.68 12.49
CA PHE A 72 -4.76 -5.44 12.91
C PHE A 72 -5.33 -4.27 12.11
N VAL A 73 -5.72 -3.20 12.80
CA VAL A 73 -6.26 -2.00 12.18
C VAL A 73 -5.85 -0.77 12.96
N THR A 74 -5.38 0.26 12.23
CA THR A 74 -5.05 1.56 12.84
C THR A 74 -6.27 2.48 12.80
N GLY A 75 -6.39 3.41 13.73
CA GLY A 75 -7.50 4.36 13.74
C GLY A 75 -7.21 5.55 14.63
N ARG A 76 -7.95 6.64 14.42
CA ARG A 76 -7.84 7.84 15.21
C ARG A 76 -8.84 7.78 16.36
N LYS A 77 -8.35 8.01 17.57
CA LYS A 77 -9.16 8.22 18.77
C LYS A 77 -8.71 9.51 19.43
N ASP A 78 -9.63 10.47 19.53
CA ASP A 78 -9.35 11.83 19.98
C ASP A 78 -8.19 12.46 19.20
N THR A 79 -7.03 12.65 19.85
CA THR A 79 -5.84 13.29 19.26
C THR A 79 -4.73 12.29 18.94
N LEU A 80 -4.99 11.00 19.11
CA LEU A 80 -4.00 9.94 18.99
C LEU A 80 -4.35 9.00 17.83
N ASP A 81 -3.30 8.53 17.16
CA ASP A 81 -3.42 7.32 16.36
C ASP A 81 -3.24 6.10 17.28
N VAL A 82 -4.10 5.11 17.12
CA VAL A 82 -4.09 3.84 17.84
C VAL A 82 -3.99 2.69 16.86
N ILE A 83 -3.33 1.61 17.29
CA ILE A 83 -3.36 0.31 16.63
C ILE A 83 -4.16 -0.64 17.52
N SER A 84 -5.10 -1.37 16.93
CA SER A 84 -5.94 -2.33 17.65
C SER A 84 -5.80 -3.71 17.04
N ALA A 85 -5.74 -4.72 17.89
CA ALA A 85 -5.69 -6.12 17.51
C ALA A 85 -6.96 -6.85 17.92
N TYR A 86 -7.53 -7.63 17.01
CA TYR A 86 -8.75 -8.40 17.21
C TYR A 86 -8.55 -9.85 16.80
N GLU A 87 -9.14 -10.78 17.54
CA GLU A 87 -9.32 -12.15 17.07
C GLU A 87 -10.26 -12.18 15.84
N THR A 88 -10.21 -13.23 15.03
CA THR A 88 -11.09 -13.36 13.85
C THR A 88 -12.58 -13.48 14.19
N ASN A 89 -12.93 -13.74 15.45
CA ASN A 89 -14.31 -13.71 15.96
C ASN A 89 -14.74 -12.29 16.41
N GLY A 90 -13.85 -11.31 16.32
CA GLY A 90 -14.10 -9.92 16.67
C GLY A 90 -13.76 -9.51 18.11
N GLN A 91 -13.28 -10.44 18.95
CA GLN A 91 -12.84 -10.08 20.29
C GLN A 91 -11.58 -9.21 20.25
N LYS A 92 -11.63 -8.02 20.85
CA LYS A 92 -10.44 -7.17 21.00
C LYS A 92 -9.42 -7.84 21.93
N LYS A 93 -8.18 -7.96 21.46
CA LYS A 93 -7.04 -8.47 22.22
C LYS A 93 -6.36 -7.35 23.00
N TRP A 94 -5.99 -6.29 22.28
CA TRP A 94 -5.32 -5.11 22.84
C TRP A 94 -5.49 -3.90 21.93
N GLU A 95 -5.17 -2.72 22.46
CA GLU A 95 -5.15 -1.46 21.73
C GLU A 95 -4.02 -0.59 22.29
N THR A 96 -3.24 0.02 21.41
CA THR A 96 -2.05 0.79 21.78
C THR A 96 -2.02 2.12 21.05
N PRO A 97 -2.02 3.26 21.76
CA PRO A 97 -1.71 4.55 21.15
C PRO A 97 -0.23 4.59 20.74
N TYR A 98 0.05 5.06 19.52
CA TYR A 98 1.40 5.02 18.97
C TYR A 98 1.93 6.38 18.46
N GLY A 99 1.12 7.42 18.54
CA GLY A 99 1.56 8.77 18.21
C GLY A 99 0.41 9.73 18.10
N ARG A 100 0.73 11.00 17.82
CA ARG A 100 -0.30 12.01 17.58
C ARG A 100 -0.87 11.84 16.18
N ALA A 101 -2.19 11.81 16.11
CA ALA A 101 -2.90 11.87 14.83
C ALA A 101 -2.70 13.24 14.17
N TRP A 102 -2.95 13.31 12.87
CA TRP A 102 -2.98 14.58 12.16
C TRP A 102 -4.07 15.48 12.74
N ALA A 103 -3.77 16.78 12.86
CA ALA A 103 -4.63 17.74 13.57
C ALA A 103 -5.34 18.75 12.65
N ARG A 104 -5.24 18.58 11.33
CA ARG A 104 -5.89 19.48 10.34
C ARG A 104 -6.93 18.71 9.52
N THR A 105 -7.22 19.17 8.30
CA THR A 105 -8.20 18.56 7.40
C THR A 105 -7.84 17.11 7.09
N PHE A 106 -8.86 16.26 7.04
CA PHE A 106 -8.75 14.80 6.95
C PHE A 106 -7.82 14.25 8.05
N PRO A 107 -8.17 14.43 9.34
CA PRO A 107 -7.32 14.06 10.47
C PRO A 107 -7.23 12.54 10.68
N GLU A 108 -8.09 11.76 10.04
CA GLU A 108 -8.22 10.33 10.27
C GLU A 108 -6.96 9.54 9.86
N THR A 109 -6.70 8.43 10.55
CA THR A 109 -5.49 7.62 10.35
C THR A 109 -5.49 6.95 8.98
N ARG A 110 -4.36 7.00 8.26
CA ARG A 110 -4.24 6.44 6.90
C ARG A 110 -3.19 5.33 6.77
N CYS A 111 -2.23 5.27 7.68
CA CYS A 111 -1.10 4.36 7.57
C CYS A 111 -1.52 2.93 7.87
N THR A 112 -1.21 2.00 6.97
CA THR A 112 -1.46 0.57 7.14
C THR A 112 -0.25 -0.07 7.84
N PRO A 113 -0.47 -0.89 8.89
CA PRO A 113 0.61 -1.55 9.61
C PRO A 113 1.39 -2.51 8.70
N THR A 114 2.71 -2.50 8.83
CA THR A 114 3.60 -3.51 8.23
C THR A 114 4.07 -4.44 9.34
N ILE A 115 3.86 -5.74 9.18
CA ILE A 115 4.11 -6.75 10.21
C ILE A 115 5.11 -7.77 9.71
N GLU A 116 6.11 -8.07 10.53
CA GLU A 116 7.07 -9.13 10.26
C GLU A 116 7.62 -9.64 11.60
N ASN A 117 7.74 -10.97 11.76
CA ASN A 117 8.31 -11.60 12.95
C ASN A 117 7.73 -11.08 14.28
N ASN A 118 6.40 -10.97 14.35
CA ASN A 118 5.66 -10.44 15.50
C ASN A 118 6.00 -8.98 15.86
N ARG A 119 6.58 -8.21 14.95
CA ARG A 119 6.78 -6.76 15.12
C ARG A 119 5.95 -6.01 14.10
N ILE A 120 5.23 -5.01 14.58
CA ILE A 120 4.45 -4.08 13.77
C ILE A 120 5.25 -2.79 13.62
N TYR A 121 5.34 -2.28 12.41
CA TYR A 121 6.00 -1.02 12.06
C TYR A 121 4.98 -0.08 11.44
N MET A 122 4.92 1.15 11.95
CA MET A 122 3.93 2.16 11.56
C MET A 122 4.50 3.56 11.70
N VAL A 123 3.80 4.52 11.11
CA VAL A 123 4.02 5.95 11.34
C VAL A 123 2.70 6.64 11.66
N SER A 124 2.72 7.59 12.61
CA SER A 124 1.55 8.40 12.97
C SER A 124 1.32 9.55 11.98
N GLY A 125 0.16 10.18 12.06
CA GLY A 125 -0.19 11.37 11.27
C GLY A 125 0.73 12.57 11.50
N MET A 126 1.46 12.59 12.63
CA MET A 126 2.47 13.60 12.95
C MET A 126 3.92 13.11 12.79
N GLY A 127 4.13 11.86 12.37
CA GLY A 127 5.43 11.34 11.94
C GLY A 127 6.29 10.73 13.06
N GLN A 128 5.63 10.23 14.11
CA GLN A 128 6.26 9.27 15.01
C GLN A 128 6.33 7.90 14.32
N VAL A 129 7.53 7.43 14.01
CA VAL A 129 7.77 6.08 13.51
C VAL A 129 7.94 5.17 14.71
N VAL A 130 7.23 4.04 14.72
CA VAL A 130 7.13 3.15 15.89
C VAL A 130 7.37 1.69 15.53
N SER A 131 7.75 0.92 16.54
CA SER A 131 7.57 -0.53 16.54
C SER A 131 6.74 -0.98 17.74
N VAL A 132 5.81 -1.90 17.50
CA VAL A 132 4.91 -2.48 18.50
C VAL A 132 5.01 -4.01 18.43
N ASP A 133 4.99 -4.68 19.57
CA ASP A 133 4.89 -6.14 19.65
C ASP A 133 3.49 -6.61 19.23
N ALA A 134 3.41 -7.47 18.22
CA ALA A 134 2.15 -7.89 17.64
C ALA A 134 1.30 -8.78 18.56
N LEU A 135 1.91 -9.41 19.57
CA LEU A 135 1.20 -10.31 20.48
C LEU A 135 0.59 -9.55 21.66
N SER A 136 1.39 -8.68 22.29
CA SER A 136 1.05 -7.98 23.53
C SER A 136 0.56 -6.55 23.32
N GLY A 137 0.80 -5.95 22.15
CA GLY A 137 0.55 -4.54 21.90
C GLY A 137 1.58 -3.62 22.56
N LYS A 138 2.64 -4.15 23.18
CA LYS A 138 3.65 -3.32 23.85
C LYS A 138 4.44 -2.50 22.82
N LEU A 139 4.53 -1.19 23.07
CA LEU A 139 5.43 -0.31 22.34
C LEU A 139 6.90 -0.74 22.58
N LEU A 140 7.62 -1.05 21.51
CA LEU A 140 9.02 -1.52 21.56
C LEU A 140 10.01 -0.36 21.43
N TRP A 141 9.74 0.56 20.50
CA TRP A 141 10.49 1.80 20.33
C TRP A 141 9.65 2.83 19.57
N THR A 142 10.00 4.11 19.74
CA THR A 142 9.42 5.25 19.03
C THR A 142 10.50 6.25 18.67
N VAL A 143 10.42 6.79 17.46
CA VAL A 143 11.26 7.89 16.98
C VAL A 143 10.34 8.99 16.45
N ASP A 144 10.47 10.21 16.98
CA ASP A 144 9.81 11.38 16.40
C ASP A 144 10.58 11.84 15.15
N ALA A 145 10.47 11.03 14.09
CA ALA A 145 11.28 11.17 12.89
C ALA A 145 11.00 12.49 12.16
N GLN A 146 9.75 12.93 12.16
CA GLN A 146 9.39 14.22 11.58
C GLN A 146 10.15 15.37 12.22
N THR A 147 10.19 15.42 13.55
CA THR A 147 10.85 16.50 14.29
C THR A 147 12.37 16.38 14.23
N ILE A 148 12.91 15.19 14.51
CA ILE A 148 14.36 14.94 14.59
C ILE A 148 15.05 15.22 13.26
N PHE A 149 14.43 14.83 12.14
CA PHE A 149 15.01 14.95 10.81
C PHE A 149 14.45 16.14 10.01
N LYS A 150 13.73 17.04 10.68
CA LYS A 150 13.15 18.26 10.09
C LYS A 150 12.39 17.98 8.79
N GLY A 151 11.57 16.92 8.80
CA GLY A 151 10.75 16.59 7.66
C GLY A 151 9.79 17.74 7.35
N GLU A 152 9.36 17.82 6.09
CA GLU A 152 8.40 18.83 5.65
C GLU A 152 7.05 18.16 5.36
N PRO A 153 6.05 18.33 6.25
CA PRO A 153 4.78 17.65 6.12
C PRO A 153 3.98 18.22 4.95
N HIS A 154 3.29 17.35 4.21
CA HIS A 154 2.32 17.82 3.21
C HIS A 154 1.04 18.31 3.92
N ARG A 155 0.27 19.19 3.24
CA ARG A 155 -0.97 19.81 3.72
C ARG A 155 -2.01 18.91 4.41
N TRP A 156 -2.04 17.60 4.10
CA TRP A 156 -2.96 16.64 4.70
C TRP A 156 -2.28 15.65 5.63
N GLY A 157 -1.03 15.89 6.05
CA GLY A 157 -0.31 15.06 7.01
C GLY A 157 0.37 13.86 6.36
N ILE A 158 0.33 12.71 7.03
CA ILE A 158 1.08 11.50 6.65
C ILE A 158 0.12 10.35 6.37
N SER A 159 0.43 9.59 5.33
CA SER A 159 -0.31 8.39 4.88
C SER A 159 0.60 7.24 4.44
N GLU A 160 1.92 7.41 4.51
CA GLU A 160 2.85 6.36 4.12
C GLU A 160 2.68 5.14 5.03
N SER A 161 2.57 3.97 4.41
CA SER A 161 2.76 2.68 5.09
C SER A 161 4.23 2.31 4.92
N VAL A 162 4.99 2.27 6.01
CA VAL A 162 6.45 2.15 5.97
C VAL A 162 6.91 0.88 5.24
N ALA A 163 7.95 0.98 4.42
CA ALA A 163 8.62 -0.18 3.85
C ALA A 163 9.69 -0.71 4.82
N ILE A 164 9.95 -2.01 4.79
CA ILE A 164 10.97 -2.65 5.64
C ILE A 164 11.89 -3.55 4.82
N SER A 165 13.17 -3.60 5.20
CA SER A 165 14.12 -4.64 4.78
C SER A 165 14.44 -5.57 5.95
N ASP A 166 15.42 -6.47 5.83
CA ASP A 166 15.86 -7.31 6.94
C ASP A 166 16.34 -6.48 8.15
N LYS A 167 16.93 -5.31 7.90
CA LYS A 167 17.59 -4.47 8.92
C LYS A 167 16.82 -3.19 9.26
N ALA A 168 16.07 -2.64 8.30
CA ALA A 168 15.65 -1.25 8.35
C ALA A 168 14.13 -1.04 8.16
N VAL A 169 13.60 -0.02 8.83
CA VAL A 169 12.33 0.64 8.52
C VAL A 169 12.65 1.92 7.77
N PHE A 170 12.06 2.11 6.59
CA PHE A 170 12.25 3.31 5.78
C PHE A 170 11.14 4.31 6.02
N TYR A 171 11.50 5.59 6.11
CA TYR A 171 10.56 6.69 6.29
C TYR A 171 10.91 7.87 5.37
N VAL A 172 9.93 8.33 4.59
CA VAL A 172 10.08 9.52 3.75
C VAL A 172 9.81 10.77 4.57
N THR A 173 10.88 11.52 4.82
CA THR A 173 10.85 12.78 5.55
C THR A 173 10.45 13.95 4.64
N GLY A 174 10.96 13.96 3.40
CA GLY A 174 10.98 15.17 2.56
C GLY A 174 11.70 16.35 3.23
N GLY A 175 11.68 17.51 2.58
CA GLY A 175 12.24 18.75 3.10
C GLY A 175 13.75 18.90 2.91
N GLU A 176 14.29 20.02 3.38
CA GLU A 176 15.64 20.50 3.04
C GLU A 176 16.80 19.72 3.70
N GLU A 177 16.56 18.98 4.79
CA GLU A 177 17.65 18.28 5.50
C GLU A 177 17.93 16.89 4.93
N THR A 178 16.90 16.10 4.65
CA THR A 178 17.02 14.73 4.12
C THR A 178 15.72 14.35 3.44
N SER A 179 15.79 13.52 2.39
CA SER A 179 14.59 13.04 1.69
C SER A 179 14.04 11.75 2.31
N VAL A 180 14.93 10.84 2.72
CA VAL A 180 14.56 9.55 3.32
C VAL A 180 15.56 9.16 4.42
N ILE A 181 15.07 8.47 5.45
CA ILE A 181 15.89 7.87 6.50
C ILE A 181 15.65 6.35 6.57
N ALA A 182 16.64 5.63 7.09
CA ALA A 182 16.50 4.25 7.52
C ALA A 182 16.75 4.15 9.02
N LEU A 183 15.79 3.55 9.72
CA LEU A 183 15.88 3.25 11.16
C LEU A 183 16.07 1.76 11.37
N ASN A 184 16.89 1.36 12.33
CA ASN A 184 17.09 -0.02 12.71
C ASN A 184 15.76 -0.63 13.20
N LYS A 185 15.36 -1.77 12.63
CA LYS A 185 14.10 -2.46 12.95
C LYS A 185 13.96 -2.89 14.41
N VAL A 186 15.08 -3.10 15.10
CA VAL A 186 15.10 -3.64 16.46
C VAL A 186 14.95 -2.55 17.50
N ASP A 187 15.66 -1.42 17.34
CA ASP A 187 15.80 -0.38 18.37
C ASP A 187 15.52 1.05 17.89
N GLY A 188 15.16 1.24 16.62
CA GLY A 188 14.82 2.55 16.05
C GLY A 188 16.01 3.48 15.81
N LYS A 189 17.26 3.06 16.05
CA LYS A 189 18.42 3.93 15.80
C LYS A 189 18.59 4.23 14.32
N LEU A 190 19.02 5.45 14.00
CA LEU A 190 19.35 5.82 12.62
C LEU A 190 20.48 4.92 12.08
N LEU A 191 20.26 4.35 10.90
CA LEU A 191 21.26 3.61 10.13
C LEU A 191 21.91 4.52 9.10
N TRP A 192 21.09 5.20 8.31
CA TRP A 192 21.52 6.18 7.32
C TRP A 192 20.41 7.20 7.05
N LYS A 193 20.79 8.34 6.49
CA LYS A 193 19.88 9.33 5.89
C LYS A 193 20.41 9.73 4.53
N THR A 194 19.53 10.00 3.58
CA THR A 194 19.95 10.45 2.25
C THR A 194 20.44 11.90 2.31
N LYS A 195 21.10 12.37 1.24
CA LYS A 195 21.08 13.81 0.94
C LYS A 195 19.64 14.26 0.69
N SER A 196 19.34 15.54 0.87
CA SER A 196 18.07 16.11 0.43
C SER A 196 18.09 16.41 -1.07
N LEU A 197 16.97 16.15 -1.74
CA LEU A 197 16.65 16.70 -3.07
C LEU A 197 15.65 17.88 -3.00
N GLY A 198 15.35 18.35 -1.79
CA GLY A 198 14.28 19.31 -1.53
C GLY A 198 12.89 18.72 -1.70
N GLY A 199 11.88 19.60 -1.61
CA GLY A 199 10.47 19.26 -1.85
C GLY A 199 9.78 18.62 -0.65
N VAL A 200 8.49 18.95 -0.49
CA VAL A 200 7.65 18.37 0.56
C VAL A 200 7.51 16.86 0.38
N ARG A 201 7.22 16.14 1.47
CA ARG A 201 6.90 14.71 1.39
C ARG A 201 5.66 14.44 0.52
N ALA A 202 5.57 13.23 -0.03
CA ALA A 202 4.37 12.71 -0.70
C ALA A 202 3.46 11.94 0.26
N TYR A 203 2.33 11.44 -0.28
CA TYR A 203 1.42 10.52 0.40
C TYR A 203 1.67 9.05 0.06
N ALA A 204 2.44 8.77 -0.99
CA ALA A 204 2.76 7.44 -1.47
C ALA A 204 3.56 6.62 -0.45
N SER A 205 3.33 5.31 -0.48
CA SER A 205 4.16 4.35 0.25
C SER A 205 5.32 3.91 -0.63
N SER A 206 6.49 3.73 -0.04
CA SER A 206 7.69 3.28 -0.76
C SER A 206 7.62 1.79 -1.12
N VAL A 207 8.33 1.35 -2.17
CA VAL A 207 8.43 -0.05 -2.63
C VAL A 207 9.89 -0.47 -2.70
N ILE A 208 10.21 -1.70 -2.32
CA ILE A 208 11.55 -2.27 -2.51
C ILE A 208 11.56 -3.11 -3.79
N ILE A 209 12.55 -2.88 -4.64
CA ILE A 209 12.79 -3.64 -5.86
C ILE A 209 14.22 -4.19 -5.87
N GLU A 210 14.45 -5.23 -6.66
CA GLU A 210 15.79 -5.75 -6.92
C GLU A 210 16.09 -5.71 -8.42
N LYS A 211 17.27 -5.20 -8.77
CA LYS A 211 17.76 -5.15 -10.16
C LYS A 211 19.27 -5.18 -10.18
N ALA A 212 19.85 -6.08 -10.99
CA ALA A 212 21.31 -6.23 -11.14
C ALA A 212 22.08 -6.33 -9.80
N GLY A 213 21.51 -7.04 -8.81
CA GLY A 213 22.09 -7.18 -7.47
C GLY A 213 21.97 -5.94 -6.58
N LEU A 214 21.35 -4.86 -7.05
CA LEU A 214 20.98 -3.71 -6.23
C LEU A 214 19.60 -3.93 -5.62
N LYS A 215 19.51 -3.78 -4.30
CA LYS A 215 18.24 -3.64 -3.59
C LYS A 215 17.92 -2.15 -3.44
N LEU A 216 16.88 -1.70 -4.12
CA LEU A 216 16.52 -0.29 -4.25
C LEU A 216 15.17 -0.01 -3.61
N LEU A 217 15.10 1.05 -2.80
CA LEU A 217 13.85 1.63 -2.35
C LEU A 217 13.41 2.68 -3.38
N LEU A 218 12.26 2.43 -4.01
CA LEU A 218 11.51 3.42 -4.77
C LEU A 218 10.71 4.28 -3.79
N ALA A 219 11.15 5.51 -3.56
CA ALA A 219 10.55 6.46 -2.64
C ALA A 219 10.15 7.75 -3.38
N GLN A 220 8.99 8.32 -3.04
CA GLN A 220 8.49 9.54 -3.68
C GLN A 220 8.44 10.71 -2.69
N THR A 221 8.92 11.87 -3.12
CA THR A 221 8.51 13.17 -2.57
C THR A 221 7.46 13.78 -3.50
N ALA A 222 7.00 15.00 -3.20
CA ALA A 222 6.18 15.78 -4.12
C ALA A 222 6.85 16.00 -5.49
N ASN A 223 8.18 16.12 -5.48
CA ASN A 223 8.94 16.56 -6.64
C ASN A 223 9.62 15.42 -7.39
N ASP A 224 9.97 14.33 -6.70
CA ASP A 224 10.84 13.31 -7.25
C ASP A 224 10.36 11.89 -6.92
N LEU A 225 10.54 10.98 -7.88
CA LEU A 225 10.74 9.57 -7.59
C LEU A 225 12.25 9.33 -7.44
N MET A 226 12.67 8.64 -6.38
CA MET A 226 14.06 8.28 -6.12
C MET A 226 14.20 6.77 -6.07
N ALA A 227 15.31 6.24 -6.58
CA ALA A 227 15.78 4.91 -6.21
C ALA A 227 16.98 5.02 -5.27
N ILE A 228 16.83 4.41 -4.10
CA ILE A 228 17.80 4.55 -3.02
C ILE A 228 18.34 3.17 -2.69
N ASN A 229 19.66 3.01 -2.66
CA ASN A 229 20.28 1.77 -2.20
C ASN A 229 19.97 1.58 -0.70
N ILE A 230 19.27 0.49 -0.38
CA ILE A 230 18.74 0.27 0.97
C ILE A 230 19.81 0.01 2.02
N GLU A 231 21.02 -0.39 1.62
CA GLU A 231 22.10 -0.71 2.54
C GLU A 231 22.81 0.54 3.07
N ASN A 232 22.87 1.62 2.30
CA ASN A 232 23.70 2.79 2.61
C ASN A 232 23.03 4.16 2.41
N GLY A 233 21.82 4.22 1.84
CA GLY A 233 21.11 5.49 1.59
C GLY A 233 21.61 6.28 0.38
N GLU A 234 22.43 5.68 -0.48
CA GLU A 234 22.85 6.31 -1.74
C GLU A 234 21.65 6.45 -2.68
N ILE A 235 21.35 7.69 -3.11
CA ILE A 235 20.40 7.94 -4.20
C ILE A 235 21.08 7.54 -5.50
N VAL A 236 20.70 6.39 -6.06
CA VAL A 236 21.29 5.84 -7.29
C VAL A 236 20.84 6.65 -8.50
N TRP A 237 19.55 7.00 -8.54
CA TRP A 237 18.99 7.93 -9.52
C TRP A 237 17.74 8.61 -8.94
N SER A 238 17.37 9.75 -9.54
CA SER A 238 16.09 10.41 -9.29
C SER A 238 15.42 10.81 -10.60
N PHE A 239 14.10 10.94 -10.56
CA PHE A 239 13.26 11.32 -11.67
C PHE A 239 12.35 12.48 -11.23
N ASN A 240 12.52 13.63 -11.88
CA ASN A 240 11.79 14.86 -11.56
C ASN A 240 10.35 14.79 -12.09
N LEU A 241 9.40 14.59 -11.17
CA LEU A 241 7.96 14.51 -11.43
C LEU A 241 7.37 15.88 -11.78
N VAL A 242 7.94 16.98 -11.27
CA VAL A 242 7.45 18.34 -11.53
C VAL A 242 7.42 18.68 -13.02
N LYS A 243 8.35 18.11 -13.81
CA LYS A 243 8.37 18.29 -15.28
C LYS A 243 7.09 17.79 -15.97
N TYR A 244 6.35 16.90 -15.33
CA TYR A 244 5.14 16.28 -15.86
C TYR A 244 3.88 16.77 -15.14
N HIS A 245 4.01 17.65 -14.15
CA HIS A 245 2.90 18.25 -13.41
C HIS A 245 2.81 19.76 -13.76
N PRO A 246 2.36 20.12 -14.98
CA PRO A 246 2.42 21.51 -15.47
C PRO A 246 1.39 22.44 -14.81
N GLY A 247 0.39 21.90 -14.11
CA GLY A 247 -0.66 22.66 -13.42
C GLY A 247 -0.31 23.06 -11.98
N GLU A 248 -1.04 24.03 -11.44
CA GLU A 248 -0.93 24.44 -10.03
C GLU A 248 -1.75 23.54 -9.08
N THR A 249 -2.85 22.95 -9.58
CA THR A 249 -3.76 22.12 -8.78
C THR A 249 -3.10 20.81 -8.38
N GLY A 250 -3.11 20.48 -7.09
CA GLY A 250 -2.68 19.15 -6.62
C GLY A 250 -1.19 18.85 -6.78
N LYS A 251 -0.38 19.83 -7.19
CA LYS A 251 1.07 19.72 -7.34
C LYS A 251 1.69 19.02 -6.13
N GLY A 252 2.29 17.86 -6.38
CA GLY A 252 3.08 17.13 -5.39
C GLY A 252 2.34 16.20 -4.45
N ALA A 253 1.04 15.92 -4.66
CA ALA A 253 0.31 14.99 -3.80
C ALA A 253 0.93 13.57 -3.84
N ASN A 254 1.15 13.01 -5.03
CA ASN A 254 1.74 11.68 -5.24
C ASN A 254 1.21 10.66 -4.23
N THR A 255 -0.04 10.25 -4.44
CA THR A 255 -0.85 9.45 -3.49
C THR A 255 -0.76 7.95 -3.73
N ASN A 256 -0.28 7.54 -4.91
CA ASN A 256 -0.22 6.14 -5.29
C ASN A 256 1.18 5.59 -5.13
N THR A 257 1.26 4.38 -4.60
CA THR A 257 2.48 3.58 -4.51
C THR A 257 3.00 3.29 -5.93
N PRO A 258 4.31 3.48 -6.24
CA PRO A 258 4.87 3.09 -7.53
C PRO A 258 4.61 1.60 -7.80
N LEU A 259 4.06 1.28 -8.97
CA LEU A 259 3.88 -0.12 -9.36
C LEU A 259 5.07 -0.58 -10.19
N TYR A 260 5.87 -1.50 -9.65
CA TYR A 260 7.00 -2.10 -10.34
C TYR A 260 6.65 -3.48 -10.88
N PHE A 261 6.90 -3.71 -12.17
CA PHE A 261 6.79 -5.02 -12.80
C PHE A 261 7.72 -5.09 -14.01
N ASP A 262 8.57 -6.11 -14.11
CA ASP A 262 9.41 -6.39 -15.29
C ASP A 262 10.16 -5.16 -15.82
N ASN A 263 11.01 -4.56 -14.97
CA ASN A 263 11.80 -3.36 -15.25
C ASN A 263 10.99 -2.12 -15.61
N GLN A 264 9.68 -2.12 -15.36
CA GLN A 264 8.81 -0.99 -15.63
C GLN A 264 8.24 -0.45 -14.32
N ILE A 265 8.23 0.87 -14.19
CA ILE A 265 7.72 1.59 -13.01
C ILE A 265 6.58 2.48 -13.49
N PHE A 266 5.37 2.20 -13.04
CA PHE A 266 4.19 2.99 -13.32
C PHE A 266 3.88 3.95 -12.16
N LEU A 267 3.62 5.21 -12.50
CA LEU A 267 3.36 6.31 -11.57
C LEU A 267 2.08 7.05 -11.97
N THR A 268 1.32 7.54 -10.98
CA THR A 268 0.09 8.31 -11.19
C THR A 268 -0.29 9.12 -9.94
N SER A 269 -0.89 10.31 -10.11
CA SER A 269 -1.19 11.22 -8.98
C SER A 269 -2.55 11.97 -9.05
N GLY A 270 -3.33 11.84 -10.13
CA GLY A 270 -4.55 12.62 -10.34
C GLY A 270 -4.29 14.11 -10.51
N TYR A 271 -5.35 14.93 -10.42
CA TYR A 271 -5.26 16.38 -10.64
C TYR A 271 -4.73 16.74 -12.04
N ASP A 272 -5.13 16.00 -13.07
CA ASP A 272 -4.64 16.14 -14.44
C ASP A 272 -3.13 15.87 -14.59
N HIS A 273 -2.49 15.27 -13.58
CA HIS A 273 -1.12 14.79 -13.70
C HIS A 273 -1.12 13.47 -14.47
N PRO A 274 -0.49 13.42 -15.65
CA PRO A 274 -0.51 12.23 -16.48
C PRO A 274 0.15 11.05 -15.74
N ALA A 275 -0.36 9.85 -15.98
CA ALA A 275 0.39 8.66 -15.68
C ALA A 275 1.72 8.64 -16.45
N ILE A 276 2.75 8.09 -15.82
CA ILE A 276 4.09 7.97 -16.38
C ILE A 276 4.51 6.51 -16.26
N MET A 277 4.92 5.93 -17.38
CA MET A 277 5.63 4.66 -17.39
C MET A 277 7.12 4.92 -17.60
N LEU A 278 7.94 4.44 -16.67
CA LEU A 278 9.38 4.46 -16.77
C LEU A 278 9.92 3.07 -17.12
N THR A 279 10.98 3.02 -17.91
CA THR A 279 11.81 1.82 -18.08
C THR A 279 13.06 1.97 -17.22
N LEU A 280 13.27 1.03 -16.31
CA LEU A 280 14.49 0.88 -15.53
C LEU A 280 15.56 0.20 -16.37
N ALA A 281 16.73 0.82 -16.47
CA ALA A 281 17.86 0.26 -17.20
C ALA A 281 18.32 -1.08 -16.62
N ASP A 282 19.00 -1.89 -17.44
CA ASP A 282 19.39 -3.25 -17.04
C ASP A 282 20.38 -3.31 -15.88
N ASP A 283 21.17 -2.26 -15.70
CA ASP A 283 22.08 -2.09 -14.57
C ASP A 283 21.39 -1.54 -13.31
N GLY A 284 20.10 -1.18 -13.39
CA GLY A 284 19.33 -0.59 -12.30
C GLY A 284 19.67 0.87 -11.97
N ARG A 285 20.51 1.54 -12.77
CA ARG A 285 21.14 2.82 -12.42
C ARG A 285 20.55 4.03 -13.12
N SER A 286 19.59 3.86 -14.02
CA SER A 286 18.88 4.97 -14.65
C SER A 286 17.49 4.57 -15.09
N VAL A 287 16.66 5.57 -15.37
CA VAL A 287 15.31 5.40 -15.92
C VAL A 287 15.12 6.29 -17.14
N SER A 288 14.30 5.82 -18.08
CA SER A 288 13.81 6.60 -19.22
C SER A 288 12.28 6.55 -19.27
N VAL A 289 11.65 7.60 -19.80
CA VAL A 289 10.19 7.57 -20.02
C VAL A 289 9.89 6.65 -21.19
N LYS A 290 9.03 5.66 -20.97
CA LYS A 290 8.51 4.76 -21.99
C LYS A 290 7.29 5.36 -22.67
N TRP A 291 6.34 5.84 -21.88
CA TRP A 291 5.13 6.52 -22.34
C TRP A 291 4.52 7.35 -21.21
N THR A 292 3.64 8.28 -21.58
CA THR A 292 2.76 9.01 -20.65
C THR A 292 1.31 8.84 -21.10
N ASN A 293 0.37 8.93 -20.15
CA ASN A 293 -1.06 8.87 -20.44
C ASN A 293 -1.81 9.92 -19.60
N PRO A 294 -2.40 10.97 -20.20
CA PRO A 294 -3.15 11.99 -19.47
C PRO A 294 -4.50 11.50 -18.93
N ASP A 295 -5.11 10.48 -19.52
CA ASP A 295 -6.42 9.96 -19.13
C ASP A 295 -6.34 9.12 -17.85
N PHE A 296 -5.17 8.51 -17.59
CA PHE A 296 -4.93 7.63 -16.44
C PHE A 296 -4.29 8.39 -15.28
N ASP A 297 -5.01 9.37 -14.75
CA ASP A 297 -4.59 10.18 -13.60
C ASP A 297 -5.31 9.72 -12.31
N ASN A 298 -4.95 8.54 -11.82
CA ASN A 298 -5.51 8.04 -10.56
C ASN A 298 -5.25 8.99 -9.39
N HIS A 299 -6.33 9.48 -8.78
CA HIS A 299 -6.27 10.39 -7.63
C HIS A 299 -5.84 9.72 -6.34
N ILE A 300 -6.51 8.63 -5.99
CA ILE A 300 -6.33 7.78 -4.81
C ILE A 300 -7.02 6.44 -5.14
N GLY A 301 -6.67 5.37 -4.42
CA GLY A 301 -7.28 4.06 -4.62
C GLY A 301 -6.39 3.05 -5.35
N GLY A 302 -5.22 3.49 -5.84
CA GLY A 302 -4.20 2.62 -6.40
C GLY A 302 -4.56 2.06 -7.77
N VAL A 303 -3.71 1.17 -8.25
CA VAL A 303 -3.81 0.51 -9.56
C VAL A 303 -3.38 -0.95 -9.43
N VAL A 304 -3.86 -1.80 -10.33
CA VAL A 304 -3.45 -3.21 -10.43
C VAL A 304 -3.15 -3.57 -11.87
N LYS A 305 -2.10 -4.37 -12.08
CA LYS A 305 -1.76 -4.94 -13.38
C LYS A 305 -2.30 -6.36 -13.47
N VAL A 306 -3.11 -6.65 -14.48
CA VAL A 306 -3.61 -8.00 -14.78
C VAL A 306 -3.35 -8.31 -16.25
N GLY A 307 -2.52 -9.33 -16.50
CA GLY A 307 -2.06 -9.64 -17.85
C GLY A 307 -1.29 -8.47 -18.46
N ASN A 308 -1.68 -8.05 -19.67
CA ASN A 308 -1.07 -6.94 -20.41
C ASN A 308 -1.72 -5.58 -20.13
N TYR A 309 -2.61 -5.51 -19.13
CA TYR A 309 -3.43 -4.33 -18.88
C TYR A 309 -3.22 -3.81 -17.47
N ILE A 310 -3.40 -2.52 -17.30
CA ILE A 310 -3.45 -1.85 -16.01
C ILE A 310 -4.84 -1.28 -15.78
N PHE A 311 -5.37 -1.51 -14.58
CA PHE A 311 -6.71 -1.12 -14.17
C PHE A 311 -6.65 -0.20 -12.95
N GLY A 312 -7.55 0.77 -12.92
CA GLY A 312 -7.72 1.69 -11.81
C GLY A 312 -8.90 2.63 -12.07
N SER A 313 -8.80 3.82 -11.50
CA SER A 313 -9.73 4.92 -11.76
C SER A 313 -8.97 6.20 -12.11
N ASN A 314 -9.63 7.18 -12.70
CA ASN A 314 -9.05 8.48 -13.01
C ASN A 314 -9.69 9.61 -12.18
N TRP A 315 -9.16 10.82 -12.32
CA TRP A 315 -9.66 12.01 -11.65
C TRP A 315 -10.38 12.89 -12.68
N ILE A 316 -11.61 13.30 -12.35
CA ILE A 316 -12.30 14.39 -13.07
C ILE A 316 -12.45 15.59 -12.13
N THR A 317 -12.80 15.33 -10.87
CA THR A 317 -12.76 16.30 -9.79
C THR A 317 -12.34 15.61 -8.48
N ASN A 318 -12.21 16.37 -7.40
CA ASN A 318 -12.01 15.82 -6.05
C ASN A 318 -13.13 14.88 -5.59
N THR A 319 -14.31 14.90 -6.24
CA THR A 319 -15.47 14.09 -5.84
C THR A 319 -16.02 13.21 -6.96
N THR A 320 -15.39 13.22 -8.14
CA THR A 320 -15.85 12.47 -9.33
C THR A 320 -14.67 11.88 -10.10
N GLY A 321 -14.88 10.70 -10.69
CA GLY A 321 -13.98 10.08 -11.66
C GLY A 321 -14.62 8.82 -12.27
N ASN A 322 -13.89 8.23 -13.21
CA ASN A 322 -14.29 7.02 -13.93
C ASN A 322 -13.35 5.86 -13.61
N TRP A 323 -13.79 4.63 -13.88
CA TRP A 323 -12.92 3.46 -13.95
C TRP A 323 -12.23 3.42 -15.31
N ILE A 324 -10.94 3.09 -15.32
CA ILE A 324 -10.10 3.16 -16.52
C ILE A 324 -9.26 1.90 -16.68
N CYS A 325 -9.04 1.52 -17.94
CA CYS A 325 -8.06 0.51 -18.34
C CYS A 325 -7.15 1.08 -19.41
N ALA A 326 -5.85 0.76 -19.31
CA ALA A 326 -4.88 1.04 -20.36
C ALA A 326 -4.02 -0.18 -20.67
N ASP A 327 -3.50 -0.22 -21.89
CA ASP A 327 -2.47 -1.18 -22.28
C ASP A 327 -1.16 -0.86 -21.53
N TRP A 328 -0.60 -1.84 -20.82
CA TRP A 328 0.62 -1.68 -20.02
C TRP A 328 1.84 -1.33 -20.89
N ASN A 329 1.89 -1.85 -22.12
CA ASN A 329 3.04 -1.70 -22.99
C ASN A 329 3.03 -0.38 -23.74
N THR A 330 1.87 0.05 -24.23
CA THR A 330 1.75 1.25 -25.07
C THR A 330 1.22 2.47 -24.32
N GLY A 331 0.63 2.30 -23.14
CA GLY A 331 -0.03 3.36 -22.39
C GLY A 331 -1.37 3.79 -22.98
N LYS A 332 -1.86 3.11 -24.02
CA LYS A 332 -3.11 3.49 -24.71
C LYS A 332 -4.30 3.23 -23.79
N THR A 333 -5.10 4.25 -23.53
CA THR A 333 -6.42 4.11 -22.89
C THR A 333 -7.33 3.24 -23.74
N LEU A 334 -7.88 2.19 -23.14
CA LEU A 334 -8.76 1.24 -23.82
C LEU A 334 -10.23 1.52 -23.52
N TYR A 335 -10.53 1.90 -22.28
CA TYR A 335 -11.83 2.49 -21.92
C TYR A 335 -11.70 3.45 -20.73
N GLU A 336 -12.64 4.38 -20.66
CA GLU A 336 -13.03 5.08 -19.45
C GLU A 336 -14.54 4.88 -19.24
N THR A 337 -14.96 4.47 -18.05
CA THR A 337 -16.36 4.17 -17.78
C THR A 337 -16.78 4.70 -16.42
N LYS A 338 -17.82 5.53 -16.41
CA LYS A 338 -18.48 5.96 -15.18
C LYS A 338 -19.29 4.79 -14.60
N TRP A 339 -18.92 4.33 -13.42
CA TRP A 339 -19.71 3.40 -12.62
C TRP A 339 -19.79 3.93 -11.19
N PHE A 340 -20.85 4.70 -10.91
CA PHE A 340 -21.04 5.56 -9.72
C PHE A 340 -19.94 6.62 -9.52
N ASN A 341 -18.71 6.20 -9.20
CA ASN A 341 -17.55 7.04 -8.98
C ASN A 341 -16.22 6.26 -9.11
N LYS A 342 -15.10 6.97 -9.00
CA LYS A 342 -13.74 6.42 -8.79
C LYS A 342 -13.57 5.79 -7.40
N GLY A 343 -12.48 5.07 -7.15
CA GLY A 343 -12.13 4.62 -5.80
C GLY A 343 -11.10 3.48 -5.76
N PRO A 344 -10.90 2.86 -4.58
CA PRO A 344 -9.93 1.78 -4.41
C PRO A 344 -10.13 0.55 -5.28
N ILE A 345 -9.00 0.01 -5.77
CA ILE A 345 -8.95 -1.25 -6.53
C ILE A 345 -7.94 -2.24 -5.92
N ILE A 346 -8.36 -3.51 -5.88
CA ILE A 346 -7.52 -4.68 -5.63
C ILE A 346 -7.88 -5.81 -6.61
N SER A 347 -7.07 -6.86 -6.66
CA SER A 347 -7.33 -8.06 -7.47
C SER A 347 -7.03 -9.33 -6.68
N ALA A 348 -7.79 -10.39 -6.95
CA ALA A 348 -7.57 -11.75 -6.47
C ALA A 348 -8.29 -12.74 -7.40
N ASP A 349 -7.80 -13.98 -7.49
CA ASP A 349 -8.42 -15.07 -8.28
C ASP A 349 -8.82 -14.67 -9.72
N GLY A 350 -8.03 -13.80 -10.36
CA GLY A 350 -8.29 -13.33 -11.73
C GLY A 350 -9.42 -12.30 -11.87
N PHE A 351 -9.98 -11.78 -10.78
CA PHE A 351 -10.99 -10.73 -10.77
C PHE A 351 -10.46 -9.41 -10.19
N LEU A 352 -11.15 -8.31 -10.49
CA LEU A 352 -10.95 -7.02 -9.85
C LEU A 352 -12.05 -6.80 -8.80
N TYR A 353 -11.68 -6.18 -7.69
CA TYR A 353 -12.59 -5.73 -6.64
C TYR A 353 -12.52 -4.21 -6.60
N CYS A 354 -13.59 -3.58 -7.04
CA CYS A 354 -13.67 -2.13 -7.28
C CYS A 354 -14.60 -1.50 -6.25
N TYR A 355 -14.04 -0.73 -5.32
CA TYR A 355 -14.79 -0.04 -4.26
C TYR A 355 -14.90 1.43 -4.62
N GLU A 356 -16.09 1.94 -4.95
CA GLU A 356 -16.23 3.35 -5.30
C GLU A 356 -16.35 4.24 -4.06
N GLU A 357 -15.70 5.40 -4.11
CA GLU A 357 -15.33 6.18 -2.94
C GLU A 357 -16.47 7.01 -2.34
N LYS A 358 -17.64 7.12 -3.01
CA LYS A 358 -18.68 8.08 -2.66
C LYS A 358 -19.94 7.48 -2.09
N SER A 359 -20.46 6.41 -2.68
CA SER A 359 -21.69 5.76 -2.20
C SER A 359 -21.44 4.37 -1.62
N GLY A 360 -20.20 3.85 -1.67
CA GLY A 360 -19.83 2.58 -1.08
C GLY A 360 -20.27 1.36 -1.86
N ASN A 361 -20.49 1.47 -3.17
CA ASN A 361 -20.72 0.29 -4.01
C ASN A 361 -19.40 -0.47 -4.20
N LEU A 362 -19.43 -1.78 -3.95
CA LEU A 362 -18.32 -2.69 -4.14
C LEU A 362 -18.69 -3.70 -5.22
N ALA A 363 -17.92 -3.72 -6.31
CA ALA A 363 -18.13 -4.63 -7.43
C ALA A 363 -17.05 -5.71 -7.53
N LEU A 364 -17.49 -6.89 -7.95
CA LEU A 364 -16.66 -7.90 -8.59
C LEU A 364 -16.69 -7.64 -10.09
N VAL A 365 -15.53 -7.43 -10.69
CA VAL A 365 -15.39 -7.03 -12.10
C VAL A 365 -14.48 -8.02 -12.81
N ARG A 366 -14.89 -8.45 -14.00
CA ARG A 366 -14.03 -9.22 -14.90
C ARG A 366 -12.99 -8.27 -15.51
N PRO A 367 -11.68 -8.53 -15.39
CA PRO A 367 -10.68 -7.77 -16.13
C PRO A 367 -10.94 -7.94 -17.63
N ASN A 368 -11.30 -6.85 -18.30
CA ASN A 368 -11.66 -6.85 -19.71
C ASN A 368 -11.15 -5.54 -20.35
N PRO A 369 -10.30 -5.58 -21.40
CA PRO A 369 -9.79 -4.38 -22.03
C PRO A 369 -10.85 -3.56 -22.79
N GLU A 370 -11.99 -4.14 -23.15
CA GLU A 370 -13.00 -3.49 -24.00
C GLU A 370 -14.05 -2.71 -23.21
N LYS A 371 -14.26 -3.05 -21.93
CA LYS A 371 -15.30 -2.42 -21.08
C LYS A 371 -15.07 -2.70 -19.60
N PHE A 372 -15.64 -1.86 -18.74
CA PHE A 372 -15.78 -2.14 -17.31
C PHE A 372 -16.86 -3.21 -17.06
N ASP A 373 -16.47 -4.48 -17.05
CA ASP A 373 -17.37 -5.65 -17.05
C ASP A 373 -17.76 -6.09 -15.63
N VAL A 374 -18.67 -5.33 -15.01
CA VAL A 374 -19.22 -5.63 -13.68
C VAL A 374 -20.02 -6.94 -13.72
N ILE A 375 -19.64 -7.91 -12.88
CA ILE A 375 -20.33 -9.20 -12.75
C ILE A 375 -21.44 -9.11 -11.70
N SER A 376 -21.11 -8.56 -10.53
CA SER A 376 -22.02 -8.41 -9.39
C SER A 376 -21.51 -7.30 -8.49
N SER A 377 -22.41 -6.67 -7.75
CA SER A 377 -22.05 -5.63 -6.79
C SER A 377 -23.01 -5.59 -5.61
N PHE A 378 -22.54 -5.07 -4.49
CA PHE A 378 -23.38 -4.77 -3.34
C PHE A 378 -22.93 -3.47 -2.69
N LYS A 379 -23.75 -2.93 -1.78
CA LYS A 379 -23.49 -1.65 -1.12
C LYS A 379 -23.03 -1.85 0.31
N ILE A 380 -21.95 -1.17 0.68
CA ILE A 380 -21.51 -1.02 2.06
C ILE A 380 -22.37 0.04 2.75
N THR A 381 -23.03 -0.34 3.85
CA THR A 381 -24.02 0.49 4.56
C THR A 381 -23.59 0.91 5.96
N LYS A 382 -22.45 0.43 6.44
CA LYS A 382 -21.89 0.70 7.77
C LYS A 382 -20.77 1.71 7.67
N GLY A 383 -20.50 2.42 8.76
CA GLY A 383 -19.47 3.45 8.84
C GLY A 383 -19.90 4.79 8.24
N GLU A 384 -19.01 5.79 8.37
CA GLU A 384 -19.23 7.16 7.90
C GLU A 384 -17.97 7.72 7.21
N GLY A 385 -18.19 8.74 6.37
CA GLY A 385 -17.13 9.43 5.64
C GLY A 385 -16.95 8.94 4.21
N PRO A 386 -15.79 9.20 3.58
CA PRO A 386 -15.47 8.67 2.26
C PRO A 386 -14.99 7.21 2.33
N HIS A 387 -15.26 6.46 1.27
CA HIS A 387 -14.86 5.05 1.13
C HIS A 387 -13.43 4.90 0.59
N TRP A 388 -12.47 5.58 1.22
CA TRP A 388 -11.07 5.63 0.76
C TRP A 388 -10.21 4.45 1.22
N ALA A 389 -10.67 3.68 2.20
CA ALA A 389 -9.91 2.54 2.68
C ALA A 389 -9.84 1.46 1.61
N HIS A 390 -8.62 0.99 1.32
CA HIS A 390 -8.45 -0.10 0.38
C HIS A 390 -8.95 -1.41 1.02
N PRO A 391 -9.81 -2.18 0.33
CA PRO A 391 -10.16 -3.51 0.77
C PRO A 391 -8.91 -4.40 0.86
N ALA A 392 -9.00 -5.47 1.63
CA ALA A 392 -7.97 -6.51 1.69
C ALA A 392 -8.61 -7.90 1.59
N ILE A 393 -7.87 -8.86 1.05
CA ILE A 393 -8.31 -10.26 0.99
C ILE A 393 -7.31 -11.13 1.74
N PHE A 394 -7.81 -12.03 2.58
CA PHE A 394 -7.00 -13.01 3.29
C PHE A 394 -7.81 -14.24 3.68
N ASP A 395 -7.31 -15.43 3.34
CA ASP A 395 -7.94 -16.73 3.60
C ASP A 395 -9.41 -16.74 3.16
N GLY A 396 -9.65 -16.35 1.91
CA GLY A 396 -10.95 -16.28 1.26
C GLY A 396 -11.93 -15.35 1.98
N LYS A 397 -11.45 -14.32 2.68
CA LYS A 397 -12.29 -13.31 3.32
C LYS A 397 -11.97 -11.92 2.78
N LEU A 398 -13.02 -11.15 2.50
CA LEU A 398 -12.92 -9.75 2.08
C LEU A 398 -13.10 -8.84 3.28
N PHE A 399 -12.09 -8.03 3.56
CA PHE A 399 -12.08 -7.05 4.62
C PHE A 399 -12.34 -5.67 4.02
N VAL A 400 -13.42 -5.02 4.44
CA VAL A 400 -13.82 -3.70 3.94
C VAL A 400 -13.98 -2.76 5.13
N ARG A 401 -13.20 -1.68 5.14
CA ARG A 401 -13.29 -0.64 6.15
C ARG A 401 -14.05 0.56 5.61
N HIS A 402 -14.88 1.17 6.45
CA HIS A 402 -15.45 2.49 6.23
C HIS A 402 -15.46 3.28 7.54
N GLY A 403 -14.64 4.32 7.63
CA GLY A 403 -14.49 5.13 8.86
C GLY A 403 -14.07 4.28 10.06
N GLU A 404 -14.96 4.18 11.05
CA GLU A 404 -14.77 3.39 12.28
C GLU A 404 -15.35 1.97 12.25
N SER A 405 -15.89 1.55 11.10
CA SER A 405 -16.46 0.21 10.90
C SER A 405 -15.55 -0.66 10.01
N LEU A 406 -15.46 -1.95 10.33
CA LEU A 406 -14.81 -2.98 9.53
C LEU A 406 -15.76 -4.16 9.35
N MET A 407 -16.03 -4.51 8.11
CA MET A 407 -16.86 -5.64 7.73
C MET A 407 -16.00 -6.72 7.07
N VAL A 408 -16.26 -7.97 7.43
CA VAL A 408 -15.56 -9.14 6.89
C VAL A 408 -16.55 -10.07 6.22
N TYR A 409 -16.36 -10.35 4.95
CA TYR A 409 -17.26 -11.18 4.14
C TYR A 409 -16.58 -12.50 3.72
N ASP A 410 -17.35 -13.59 3.67
CA ASP A 410 -16.90 -14.89 3.16
C ASP A 410 -16.87 -14.87 1.62
N LEU A 411 -15.69 -15.05 1.05
CA LEU A 411 -15.48 -15.21 -0.39
C LEU A 411 -15.18 -16.65 -0.79
N LYS A 412 -15.08 -17.62 0.13
CA LYS A 412 -14.72 -18.99 -0.26
C LYS A 412 -15.83 -19.60 -1.12
N ASN A 413 -15.45 -20.07 -2.31
CA ASN A 413 -16.32 -20.95 -3.06
C ASN A 413 -16.36 -22.32 -2.36
N LYS A 414 -17.56 -22.84 -2.10
CA LYS A 414 -17.77 -24.12 -1.39
C LYS A 414 -18.16 -25.25 -2.34
N ASP A 415 -18.23 -24.93 -3.63
CA ASP A 415 -18.62 -25.82 -4.73
C ASP A 415 -17.41 -26.34 -5.52
#